data_AF-A0A350LSV9-F1
#
_entry.id   AF-A0A350LSV9-F1
#
_cell.length_a   1.000
_cell.length_b   1.000
_cell.length_c   1.000
_cell.angle_alpha   90.00
_cell.angle_beta   90.00
_cell.angle_gamma   90.00
#
_symmetry.space_group_name_H-M   'P 1'
#
loop_
_entity.id
_entity.type
_entity.pdbx_description
1 polymer ?
#
loop_
_entity_poly.entity_id
_entity_poly.type
_entity_poly.pdbx_seq_one_letter_code
_entity_poly.pdbx_strand_id
1 'polypeptide(L)'
;MQGGSYSYKLFARQDFSAFWALFTDNLINLIVLSGICQFVFQMPAEIVFGRIVPGAAVAILAGVGVYTWLAARVAAREGRDVTALPYGISTPVMFVYLFGVIGPIYWSTQDAVLAWQVGIGAGFMGGIVAGLGAIIGPFLKRVTPRAGMLGTLCGIALVFIGTVPLATVFEDPFVGFASMIIILWGLVGRFRLPFNIPAGLLALVVGTVVAFGMGKASISFEGVG
;
A
#
# COMPACT_ATOMS: atom_id res chain seq x y z
N MET A 1 -5.42 24.71 -36.96
CA MET A 1 -5.98 24.19 -35.70
C MET A 1 -6.94 23.06 -36.05
N GLN A 2 -6.48 21.81 -36.02
CA GLN A 2 -7.37 20.65 -36.21
C GLN A 2 -7.97 20.30 -34.84
N GLY A 3 -9.28 20.55 -34.69
CA GLY A 3 -10.05 20.27 -33.48
C GLY A 3 -10.37 18.78 -33.33
N GLY A 4 -9.35 17.98 -33.03
CA GLY A 4 -9.57 16.63 -32.50
C GLY A 4 -9.95 16.74 -31.02
N SER A 5 -11.18 16.40 -30.67
CA SER A 5 -11.57 16.21 -29.27
C SER A 5 -10.68 15.11 -28.66
N TYR A 6 -9.74 15.51 -27.81
CA TYR A 6 -8.92 14.56 -27.06
C TYR A 6 -9.84 13.82 -26.06
N SER A 7 -10.06 12.52 -26.31
CA SER A 7 -10.91 11.68 -25.48
C SER A 7 -10.04 10.83 -24.57
N TYR A 8 -9.97 11.21 -23.30
CA TYR A 8 -9.26 10.46 -22.27
C TYR A 8 -10.05 9.20 -21.90
N LYS A 9 -9.42 8.02 -22.01
CA LYS A 9 -10.00 6.76 -21.56
C LYS A 9 -9.72 6.58 -20.08
N LEU A 10 -10.77 6.66 -19.26
CA LEU A 10 -10.70 6.46 -17.81
C LEU A 10 -10.34 5.02 -17.40
N PHE A 11 -10.58 4.05 -18.28
CA PHE A 11 -10.35 2.64 -17.97
C PHE A 11 -9.70 1.93 -19.16
N ALA A 12 -8.57 1.28 -18.89
CA ALA A 12 -7.86 0.41 -19.80
C ALA A 12 -7.83 -1.02 -19.24
N ARG A 13 -7.74 -2.02 -20.13
CA ARG A 13 -7.65 -3.43 -19.72
C ARG A 13 -6.50 -3.72 -18.75
N GLN A 14 -5.43 -2.95 -18.82
CA GLN A 14 -4.24 -3.11 -17.97
C GLN A 14 -4.49 -2.63 -16.53
N ASP A 15 -5.48 -1.76 -16.32
CA ASP A 15 -5.84 -1.24 -15.00
C ASP A 15 -6.36 -2.35 -14.08
N PHE A 16 -6.91 -3.44 -14.63
CA PHE A 16 -7.34 -4.58 -13.85
C PHE A 16 -6.15 -5.28 -13.16
N SER A 17 -5.01 -5.40 -13.85
CA SER A 17 -3.81 -5.96 -13.23
C SER A 17 -3.20 -5.01 -12.20
N ALA A 18 -3.21 -3.70 -12.48
CA ALA A 18 -2.74 -2.70 -11.53
C ALA A 18 -3.63 -2.67 -10.27
N PHE A 19 -4.96 -2.76 -10.45
CA PHE A 19 -5.92 -2.83 -9.35
C PHE A 19 -5.63 -4.00 -8.42
N TRP A 20 -5.51 -5.23 -8.94
CA TRP A 20 -5.25 -6.40 -8.09
C TRP A 20 -3.90 -6.36 -7.40
N ALA A 21 -2.88 -5.80 -8.04
CA ALA A 21 -1.58 -5.59 -7.41
C ALA A 21 -1.69 -4.60 -6.23
N LEU A 22 -2.32 -3.44 -6.44
CA LEU A 22 -2.49 -2.41 -5.41
C LEU A 22 -3.45 -2.83 -4.31
N PHE A 23 -4.49 -3.58 -4.64
CA PHE A 23 -5.43 -4.12 -3.67
C PHE A 23 -4.73 -5.08 -2.73
N THR A 24 -3.94 -6.01 -3.29
CA THR A 24 -3.18 -6.98 -2.51
C THR A 24 -2.16 -6.29 -1.62
N ASP A 25 -1.44 -5.30 -2.14
CA ASP A 25 -0.47 -4.51 -1.37
C ASP A 25 -1.12 -3.77 -0.19
N ASN A 26 -2.22 -3.05 -0.43
CA ASN A 26 -2.95 -2.36 0.63
C ASN A 26 -3.55 -3.33 1.66
N LEU A 27 -4.07 -4.47 1.22
CA LEU A 27 -4.62 -5.49 2.11
C LEU A 27 -3.54 -6.04 3.04
N ILE A 28 -2.36 -6.37 2.50
CA ILE A 28 -1.22 -6.85 3.30
C ILE A 28 -0.83 -5.78 4.32
N ASN A 29 -0.70 -4.52 3.91
CA ASN A 29 -0.35 -3.43 4.82
C ASN A 29 -1.41 -3.24 5.93
N LEU A 30 -2.71 -3.37 5.61
CA LEU A 30 -3.78 -3.33 6.62
C LEU A 30 -3.71 -4.51 7.60
N ILE A 31 -3.44 -5.72 7.11
CA ILE A 31 -3.27 -6.91 7.95
C ILE A 31 -2.07 -6.73 8.88
N VAL A 32 -0.91 -6.34 8.35
CA VAL A 32 0.30 -6.08 9.14
C VAL A 32 0.03 -4.99 10.18
N LEU A 33 -0.61 -3.89 9.79
CA LEU A 33 -1.00 -2.82 10.71
C LEU A 33 -1.88 -3.35 11.84
N SER A 34 -2.94 -4.12 11.51
CA SER A 34 -3.85 -4.65 12.52
C SER A 34 -3.16 -5.67 13.43
N GLY A 35 -2.28 -6.51 12.88
CA GLY A 35 -1.53 -7.49 13.62
C GLY A 35 -0.54 -6.85 14.60
N ILE A 36 0.15 -5.78 14.19
CA ILE A 36 1.02 -5.02 15.09
C ILE A 36 0.20 -4.38 16.20
N CYS A 37 -0.89 -3.67 15.88
CA CYS A 37 -1.72 -3.03 16.90
C CYS A 37 -2.30 -4.03 17.90
N GLN A 38 -2.79 -5.18 17.43
CA GLN A 38 -3.45 -6.16 18.29
C GLN A 38 -2.47 -7.06 19.05
N PHE A 39 -1.45 -7.61 18.38
CA PHE A 39 -0.58 -8.63 18.97
C PHE A 39 0.72 -8.05 19.54
N VAL A 40 1.25 -6.97 18.98
CA VAL A 40 2.48 -6.33 19.49
C VAL A 40 2.14 -5.26 20.51
N PHE A 41 1.21 -4.35 20.17
CA PHE A 41 0.82 -3.28 21.08
C PHE A 41 -0.22 -3.73 22.10
N GLN A 42 -0.97 -4.81 21.84
CA GLN A 42 -2.07 -5.27 22.72
C GLN A 42 -3.19 -4.22 22.85
N MET A 43 -3.50 -3.55 21.73
CA MET A 43 -4.64 -2.63 21.65
C MET A 43 -5.97 -3.39 21.51
N PRO A 44 -7.07 -2.89 22.08
CA PRO A 44 -8.40 -3.51 21.93
C PRO A 44 -8.85 -3.60 20.47
N ALA A 45 -9.42 -4.74 20.10
CA ALA A 45 -9.88 -5.02 18.75
C ALA A 45 -10.96 -4.03 18.28
N GLU A 46 -11.79 -3.49 19.20
CA GLU A 46 -12.83 -2.51 18.85
C GLU A 46 -12.23 -1.21 18.31
N ILE A 47 -11.04 -0.82 18.77
CA ILE A 47 -10.35 0.38 18.25
C ILE A 47 -9.69 0.06 16.90
N VAL A 48 -9.01 -1.08 16.81
CA VAL A 48 -8.26 -1.47 15.61
C VAL A 48 -9.20 -1.67 14.42
N PHE A 49 -10.21 -2.52 14.57
CA PHE A 49 -11.16 -2.83 13.49
C PHE A 49 -12.34 -1.86 13.41
N GLY A 50 -12.68 -1.16 14.49
CA GLY A 50 -13.77 -0.19 14.48
C GLY A 50 -13.35 1.21 14.02
N ARG A 51 -12.08 1.60 14.16
CA ARG A 51 -11.61 2.95 13.82
C ARG A 51 -10.39 2.99 12.91
N ILE A 52 -9.33 2.25 13.23
CA ILE A 52 -8.06 2.37 12.48
C ILE A 52 -8.22 1.80 11.07
N VAL A 53 -8.64 0.53 10.94
CA VAL A 53 -8.77 -0.15 9.63
C VAL A 53 -9.83 0.53 8.74
N PRO A 54 -11.06 0.85 9.22
CA PRO A 54 -12.04 1.56 8.40
C PRO A 54 -11.58 2.96 8.01
N GLY A 55 -10.91 3.69 8.92
CA GLY A 55 -10.35 5.00 8.63
C GLY A 55 -9.30 4.96 7.51
N ALA A 56 -8.41 3.96 7.56
CA ALA A 56 -7.43 3.74 6.50
C ALA A 56 -8.10 3.38 5.16
N ALA A 57 -9.12 2.52 5.16
CA ALA A 57 -9.86 2.17 3.95
C ALA A 57 -10.54 3.40 3.31
N VAL A 58 -11.21 4.24 4.11
CA VAL A 58 -11.82 5.49 3.64
C VAL A 58 -10.76 6.44 3.07
N ALA A 59 -9.61 6.58 3.74
CA ALA A 59 -8.50 7.40 3.26
C ALA A 59 -7.96 6.91 1.92
N ILE A 60 -7.83 5.58 1.74
CA ILE A 60 -7.38 4.98 0.48
C ILE A 60 -8.37 5.30 -0.65
N LEU A 61 -9.66 5.05 -0.43
CA LEU A 61 -10.69 5.33 -1.43
C LEU A 61 -10.75 6.82 -1.81
N ALA A 62 -10.70 7.71 -0.82
CA ALA A 62 -10.67 9.14 -1.05
C ALA A 62 -9.42 9.58 -1.83
N GLY A 63 -8.25 9.05 -1.46
CA GLY A 63 -6.98 9.35 -2.13
C GLY A 63 -6.95 8.91 -3.59
N VAL A 64 -7.42 7.69 -3.88
CA VAL A 64 -7.57 7.20 -5.26
C VAL A 64 -8.51 8.10 -6.05
N GLY A 65 -9.68 8.46 -5.49
CA GLY A 65 -10.64 9.35 -6.15
C GLY A 65 -10.04 10.71 -6.51
N VAL A 66 -9.28 11.32 -5.60
CA VAL A 66 -8.58 12.60 -5.84
C VAL A 66 -7.52 12.45 -6.93
N TYR A 67 -6.70 11.41 -6.90
CA TYR A 67 -5.66 11.18 -7.90
C TYR A 67 -6.22 10.86 -9.29
N THR A 68 -7.31 10.10 -9.37
CA THR A 68 -8.02 9.87 -10.65
C THR A 68 -8.57 11.18 -11.21
N TRP A 69 -9.18 12.03 -10.37
CA TRP A 69 -9.66 13.34 -10.80
C TRP A 69 -8.53 14.27 -11.28
N LEU A 70 -7.41 14.30 -10.54
CA LEU A 70 -6.23 15.08 -10.95
C LEU A 70 -5.64 14.57 -12.26
N ALA A 71 -5.56 13.25 -12.46
CA ALA A 71 -5.10 12.65 -13.71
C ALA A 71 -5.99 13.08 -14.89
N ALA A 72 -7.31 12.99 -14.76
CA ALA A 72 -8.24 13.43 -15.80
C ALA A 72 -8.08 14.93 -16.13
N ARG A 73 -7.90 15.77 -15.11
CA ARG A 73 -7.68 17.22 -15.30
C ARG A 73 -6.36 17.52 -16.02
N VAL A 74 -5.29 16.79 -15.71
CA VAL A 74 -3.99 16.94 -16.37
C VAL A 74 -4.05 16.40 -17.80
N ALA A 75 -4.70 15.25 -18.02
CA ALA A 75 -4.90 14.68 -19.37
C ALA A 75 -5.56 15.68 -20.31
N ALA A 76 -6.64 16.32 -19.85
CA ALA A 76 -7.38 17.31 -20.63
C ALA A 76 -6.57 18.58 -20.93
N ARG A 77 -5.69 19.00 -20.01
CA ARG A 77 -4.84 20.19 -20.19
C ARG A 77 -3.67 19.94 -21.14
N GLU A 78 -3.04 18.78 -21.01
CA GLU A 78 -1.84 18.42 -21.77
C GLU A 78 -2.16 17.77 -23.12
N GLY A 79 -3.42 17.38 -23.36
CA GLY A 79 -3.86 16.71 -24.58
C GLY A 79 -3.18 15.36 -24.81
N ARG A 80 -2.78 14.66 -23.74
CA ARG A 80 -2.08 13.37 -23.79
C ARG A 80 -2.48 12.46 -22.64
N ASP A 81 -2.36 11.16 -22.86
CA ASP A 81 -2.69 10.16 -21.83
C ASP A 81 -1.72 10.29 -20.64
N VAL A 82 -2.31 10.26 -19.44
CA VAL A 82 -1.57 10.23 -18.17
C VAL A 82 -2.18 9.15 -17.27
N THR A 83 -1.33 8.58 -16.42
CA THR A 83 -1.72 7.55 -15.46
C THR A 83 -1.89 8.18 -14.09
N ALA A 84 -3.01 7.87 -13.43
CA ALA A 84 -3.21 8.26 -12.04
C ALA A 84 -2.17 7.57 -11.16
N LEU A 85 -1.61 8.31 -10.21
CA LEU A 85 -0.74 7.73 -9.20
C LEU A 85 -1.55 6.77 -8.33
N PRO A 86 -1.02 5.59 -7.99
CA PRO A 86 -1.67 4.73 -7.02
C PRO A 86 -1.62 5.38 -5.64
N TYR A 87 -2.72 5.31 -4.90
CA TYR A 87 -2.78 5.72 -3.51
C TYR A 87 -2.89 4.48 -2.62
N GLY A 88 -2.13 4.46 -1.54
CA GLY A 88 -2.06 3.34 -0.62
C GLY A 88 -1.24 3.65 0.62
N ILE A 89 -1.13 2.65 1.49
CA ILE A 89 -0.34 2.77 2.72
C ILE A 89 1.14 2.57 2.40
N SER A 90 1.95 3.57 2.72
CA SER A 90 3.41 3.46 2.59
C SER A 90 3.97 2.68 3.78
N THR A 91 4.43 1.45 3.56
CA THR A 91 4.95 0.55 4.60
C THR A 91 6.03 1.20 5.49
N PRO A 92 7.06 1.90 4.96
CA PRO A 92 8.07 2.53 5.81
C PRO A 92 7.48 3.63 6.70
N VAL A 93 6.57 4.45 6.16
CA VAL A 93 5.91 5.52 6.90
C VAL A 93 4.99 4.93 7.96
N MET A 94 4.22 3.89 7.62
CA MET A 94 3.37 3.15 8.54
C MET A 94 4.16 2.67 9.76
N PHE A 95 5.32 2.04 9.55
CA PHE A 95 6.18 1.59 10.66
C PHE A 95 6.68 2.75 11.53
N VAL A 96 7.08 3.87 10.92
CA VAL A 96 7.51 5.07 11.66
C VAL A 96 6.36 5.61 12.53
N TYR A 97 5.13 5.67 12.03
CA TYR A 97 4.00 6.15 12.82
C TYR A 97 3.57 5.13 13.90
N LEU A 98 3.57 3.84 13.58
CA LEU A 98 3.23 2.80 14.55
C LEU A 98 4.21 2.77 15.70
N PHE A 99 5.52 2.67 15.43
CA PHE A 99 6.54 2.51 16.48
C PHE A 99 7.10 3.83 17.01
N GLY A 100 7.00 4.92 16.24
CA GLY A 100 7.49 6.24 16.67
C GLY A 100 6.43 7.10 17.35
N VAL A 101 5.13 6.82 17.15
CA VAL A 101 4.04 7.65 17.69
C VAL A 101 3.03 6.79 18.46
N ILE A 102 2.32 5.89 17.78
CA ILE A 102 1.16 5.20 18.37
C ILE A 102 1.59 4.27 19.52
N GLY A 103 2.57 3.40 19.28
CA GLY A 103 3.08 2.44 20.26
C GLY A 103 3.61 3.09 21.54
N PRO A 104 4.55 4.05 21.47
CA PRO A 104 5.05 4.76 22.65
C PRO A 104 3.96 5.47 23.46
N ILE A 105 3.00 6.11 22.78
CA ILE A 105 1.87 6.76 23.46
C ILE A 105 0.99 5.71 24.13
N TYR A 106 0.65 4.61 23.45
CA TYR A 106 -0.18 3.56 24.04
C TYR A 106 0.51 2.90 25.24
N TRP A 107 1.78 2.56 25.15
CA TRP A 107 2.50 1.92 26.26
C TRP A 107 2.63 2.83 27.49
N SER A 108 2.76 4.14 27.28
CA SER A 108 2.87 5.12 28.37
C SER A 108 1.53 5.51 28.99
N THR A 109 0.44 5.51 28.21
CA THR A 109 -0.87 6.00 28.67
C THR A 109 -1.87 4.88 28.94
N GLN A 110 -1.66 3.69 28.36
CA GLN A 110 -2.60 2.57 28.30
C GLN A 110 -3.98 2.96 27.73
N ASP A 111 -4.06 4.07 26.98
CA ASP A 111 -5.27 4.57 26.36
C ASP A 111 -5.19 4.45 24.83
N ALA A 112 -5.91 3.46 24.30
CA ALA A 112 -5.92 3.17 22.87
C ALA A 112 -6.63 4.26 22.05
N VAL A 113 -7.60 4.96 22.65
CA VAL A 113 -8.31 6.07 22.00
C VAL A 113 -7.39 7.26 21.86
N LEU A 114 -6.67 7.60 22.94
CA LEU A 114 -5.69 8.67 22.93
C LEU A 114 -4.56 8.39 21.94
N ALA A 115 -3.99 7.18 21.95
CA ALA A 115 -2.95 6.78 21.00
C ALA A 115 -3.41 6.91 19.53
N TRP A 116 -4.64 6.50 19.24
CA TRP A 116 -5.25 6.67 17.91
C TRP A 116 -5.44 8.15 17.54
N GLN A 117 -5.97 8.98 18.45
CA GLN A 117 -6.16 10.42 18.21
C GLN A 117 -4.84 11.14 17.96
N VAL A 118 -3.82 10.85 18.77
CA VAL A 118 -2.46 11.39 18.59
C VAL A 118 -1.88 10.91 17.26
N GLY A 119 -2.09 9.64 16.88
CA GLY A 119 -1.69 9.12 15.58
C GLY A 119 -2.33 9.88 14.40
N ILE A 120 -3.63 10.16 14.47
CA ILE A 120 -4.32 10.98 13.45
C ILE A 120 -3.75 12.41 13.44
N GLY A 121 -3.56 13.03 14.61
CA GLY A 121 -3.00 14.38 14.71
C GLY A 121 -1.60 14.47 14.11
N ALA A 122 -0.75 13.49 14.40
CA ALA A 122 0.58 13.38 13.80
C ALA A 122 0.48 13.21 12.27
N GLY A 123 -0.43 12.36 11.78
CA GLY A 123 -0.66 12.16 10.35
C GLY A 123 -1.12 13.43 9.64
N PHE A 124 -2.01 14.20 10.27
CA PHE A 124 -2.46 15.50 9.77
C PHE A 124 -1.33 16.51 9.69
N MET A 125 -0.52 16.62 10.73
CA MET A 125 0.70 17.46 10.73
C MET A 125 1.69 17.02 9.65
N GLY A 126 1.89 15.71 9.49
CA GLY A 126 2.70 15.15 8.41
C GLY A 126 2.16 15.52 7.03
N GLY A 127 0.84 15.54 6.85
CA GLY A 127 0.17 16.01 5.64
C GLY A 127 0.43 17.49 5.34
N ILE A 128 0.39 18.36 6.35
CA ILE A 128 0.75 19.78 6.21
C ILE A 128 2.20 19.93 5.77
N VAL A 129 3.12 19.22 6.43
CA VAL A 129 4.55 19.23 6.08
C VAL A 129 4.77 18.74 4.66
N ALA A 130 4.09 17.66 4.24
CA ALA A 130 4.15 17.17 2.86
C ALA A 130 3.60 18.20 1.86
N GLY A 131 2.51 18.90 2.22
CA GLY A 131 1.93 19.99 1.43
C GLY A 131 2.91 21.15 1.23
N LEU A 132 3.59 21.59 2.29
CA LEU A 132 4.68 22.59 2.21
C LEU A 132 5.85 22.07 1.36
N GLY A 133 6.12 20.76 1.44
CA GLY A 133 7.08 20.06 0.61
C GLY A 133 6.78 20.17 -0.90
N ALA A 134 5.54 20.38 -1.32
CA ALA A 134 5.23 20.60 -2.73
C ALA A 134 5.78 21.95 -3.26
N ILE A 135 5.92 22.95 -2.39
CA ILE A 135 6.45 24.28 -2.73
C ILE A 135 7.98 24.28 -2.72
N ILE A 136 8.57 23.69 -1.67
CA ILE A 136 10.04 23.69 -1.45
C ILE A 136 10.72 22.54 -2.21
N GLY A 137 10.00 21.45 -2.46
CA GLY A 137 10.52 20.23 -3.10
C GLY A 137 11.20 20.45 -4.46
N PRO A 138 10.64 21.25 -5.39
CA PRO A 138 11.30 21.56 -6.65
C PRO A 138 12.65 22.28 -6.47
N PHE A 139 12.77 23.13 -5.45
CA PHE A 139 14.04 23.80 -5.12
C PHE A 139 15.05 22.81 -4.55
N LEU A 140 14.64 21.98 -3.57
CA LEU A 140 15.50 20.94 -3.00
C LEU A 140 16.00 19.98 -4.08
N LYS A 141 15.12 19.51 -4.98
CA LYS A 141 15.49 18.64 -6.10
C LYS A 141 16.56 19.25 -7.02
N ARG A 142 16.61 20.58 -7.15
CA ARG A 142 17.62 21.29 -7.97
C ARG A 142 18.96 21.43 -7.25
N VAL A 143 18.95 21.60 -5.93
CA VAL A 143 20.16 21.82 -5.11
C VAL A 143 20.80 20.50 -4.67
N THR A 144 20.00 19.48 -4.40
CA THR A 144 20.49 18.19 -3.91
C THR A 144 21.12 17.36 -5.04
N PRO A 145 22.33 16.82 -4.86
CA PRO A 145 22.95 15.94 -5.85
C PRO A 145 22.12 14.66 -6.04
N ARG A 146 22.05 14.16 -7.29
CA ARG A 146 21.29 12.94 -7.63
C ARG A 146 21.71 11.74 -6.79
N ALA A 147 23.00 11.61 -6.47
CA ALA A 147 23.52 10.55 -5.62
C ALA A 147 22.89 10.55 -4.22
N GLY A 148 22.68 11.74 -3.63
CA GLY A 148 22.04 11.88 -2.31
C GLY A 148 20.55 11.51 -2.33
N MET A 149 19.84 11.88 -3.41
CA MET A 149 18.42 11.52 -3.56
C MET A 149 18.22 10.03 -3.83
N LEU A 150 19.07 9.42 -4.66
CA LEU A 150 18.95 8.00 -5.01
C LEU A 150 19.41 7.08 -3.87
N GLY A 151 20.40 7.50 -3.09
CA GLY A 151 20.92 6.70 -1.97
C GLY A 151 19.86 6.43 -0.90
N THR A 152 19.12 7.46 -0.48
CA THR A 152 18.06 7.31 0.53
C THR A 152 16.91 6.44 0.02
N LEU A 153 16.50 6.64 -1.25
CA LEU A 153 15.47 5.80 -1.88
C LEU A 153 15.92 4.34 -2.00
N CYS A 154 17.19 4.09 -2.36
CA CYS A 154 17.75 2.75 -2.46
C CYS A 154 17.78 2.06 -1.09
N GLY A 155 18.20 2.76 -0.03
CA GLY A 155 18.20 2.20 1.33
C GLY A 155 16.80 1.77 1.79
N ILE A 156 15.81 2.63 1.59
CA ILE A 156 14.40 2.30 1.93
C ILE A 156 13.91 1.12 1.08
N ALA A 157 14.20 1.12 -0.22
CA ALA A 157 13.80 0.04 -1.11
C ALA A 157 14.44 -1.30 -0.73
N LEU A 158 15.73 -1.34 -0.43
CA LEU A 158 16.41 -2.57 -0.04
C LEU A 158 15.92 -3.08 1.30
N VAL A 159 15.85 -2.23 2.34
CA VAL A 159 15.51 -2.67 3.69
C VAL A 159 14.04 -3.02 3.82
N PHE A 160 13.14 -2.12 3.41
CA PHE A 160 11.71 -2.29 3.71
C PHE A 160 10.92 -2.94 2.58
N ILE A 161 11.28 -2.69 1.31
CA ILE A 161 10.53 -3.22 0.16
C ILE A 161 11.13 -4.55 -0.31
N GLY A 162 12.45 -4.72 -0.21
CA GLY A 162 13.15 -5.94 -0.60
C GLY A 162 13.24 -6.94 0.53
N THR A 163 14.00 -6.62 1.58
CA THR A 163 14.39 -7.57 2.63
C THR A 163 13.20 -8.08 3.44
N VAL A 164 12.27 -7.21 3.85
CA VAL A 164 11.13 -7.63 4.68
C VAL A 164 10.23 -8.63 3.96
N PRO A 165 9.69 -8.35 2.75
CA PRO A 165 8.90 -9.35 2.02
C PRO A 165 9.71 -10.60 1.68
N LEU A 166 10.99 -10.45 1.34
CA LEU A 166 11.85 -11.60 1.06
C LEU A 166 11.99 -12.51 2.30
N ALA A 167 12.17 -11.93 3.49
CA ALA A 167 12.20 -12.68 4.74
C ALA A 167 10.90 -13.45 4.96
N THR A 168 9.74 -12.82 4.73
CA THR A 168 8.43 -13.52 4.86
C THR A 168 8.28 -14.68 3.86
N VAL A 169 8.84 -14.56 2.66
CA VAL A 169 8.87 -15.67 1.68
C VAL A 169 9.73 -16.83 2.20
N PHE A 170 10.84 -16.54 2.88
CA PHE A 170 11.72 -17.58 3.44
C PHE A 170 11.18 -18.20 4.74
N GLU A 171 10.36 -17.49 5.51
CA GLU A 171 9.66 -18.03 6.67
C GLU A 171 8.59 -19.07 6.25
N ASP A 172 7.91 -18.81 5.13
CA ASP A 172 6.92 -19.70 4.52
C ASP A 172 7.24 -20.07 3.06
N PRO A 173 8.31 -20.85 2.78
CA PRO A 173 8.82 -21.07 1.43
C PRO A 173 7.79 -21.58 0.44
N PHE A 174 6.98 -22.57 0.82
CA PHE A 174 6.04 -23.19 -0.10
C PHE A 174 4.96 -22.21 -0.58
N VAL A 175 4.43 -21.38 0.32
CA VAL A 175 3.40 -20.37 -0.01
C VAL A 175 4.04 -19.18 -0.71
N GLY A 176 5.17 -18.72 -0.19
CA GLY A 176 5.91 -17.56 -0.68
C GLY A 176 6.46 -17.77 -2.09
N PHE A 177 7.17 -18.88 -2.35
CA PHE A 177 7.72 -19.18 -3.68
C PHE A 177 6.62 -19.45 -4.71
N ALA A 178 5.52 -20.11 -4.33
CA ALA A 178 4.39 -20.33 -5.24
C ALA A 178 3.81 -19.00 -5.75
N SER A 179 3.56 -18.06 -4.84
CA SER A 179 3.07 -16.72 -5.17
C SER A 179 4.11 -15.90 -5.94
N MET A 180 5.38 -15.95 -5.51
CA MET A 180 6.47 -15.17 -6.09
C MET A 180 6.75 -15.56 -7.54
N ILE A 181 6.78 -16.87 -7.87
CA ILE A 181 7.01 -17.34 -9.24
C ILE A 181 5.93 -16.80 -10.17
N ILE A 182 4.65 -16.79 -9.76
CA ILE A 182 3.54 -16.28 -10.57
C ILE A 182 3.67 -14.78 -10.81
N ILE A 183 4.03 -14.01 -9.77
CA ILE A 183 4.24 -12.56 -9.88
C ILE A 183 5.44 -12.26 -10.80
N LEU A 184 6.56 -12.94 -10.63
CA LEU A 184 7.74 -12.78 -11.49
C LEU A 184 7.42 -13.14 -12.94
N TRP A 185 6.71 -14.24 -13.17
CA TRP A 185 6.28 -14.66 -14.50
C TRP A 185 5.39 -13.59 -15.17
N GLY A 186 4.37 -13.12 -14.46
CA GLY A 186 3.36 -12.22 -15.03
C GLY A 186 3.79 -10.75 -15.13
N LEU A 187 4.43 -10.20 -14.10
CA LEU A 187 4.83 -8.78 -14.06
C LEU A 187 6.21 -8.54 -14.66
N VAL A 188 7.21 -9.36 -14.35
CA VAL A 188 8.59 -9.20 -14.84
C VAL A 188 8.74 -9.84 -16.22
N GLY A 189 8.28 -11.07 -16.37
CA GLY A 189 8.32 -11.80 -17.65
C GLY A 189 7.34 -11.26 -18.70
N ARG A 190 6.37 -10.43 -18.31
CA ARG A 190 5.30 -9.88 -19.18
C ARG A 190 4.55 -10.95 -19.98
N PHE A 191 4.58 -12.20 -19.53
CA PHE A 191 3.88 -13.28 -20.18
C PHE A 191 2.40 -13.22 -19.82
N ARG A 192 1.54 -13.53 -20.79
CA ARG A 192 0.11 -13.69 -20.52
C ARG A 192 -0.10 -14.99 -19.74
N LEU A 193 -0.68 -14.87 -18.56
CA LEU A 193 -1.06 -16.01 -17.74
C LEU A 193 -2.21 -16.77 -18.40
N PRO A 194 -2.38 -18.07 -18.10
CA PRO A 194 -3.50 -18.85 -18.60
C PRO A 194 -4.83 -18.13 -18.30
N PHE A 195 -5.72 -18.09 -19.29
CA PHE A 195 -7.01 -17.37 -19.24
C PHE A 195 -6.92 -15.84 -19.12
N ASN A 196 -5.74 -15.23 -19.31
CA ASN A 196 -5.55 -13.78 -19.25
C ASN A 196 -5.94 -13.17 -17.88
N ILE A 197 -5.80 -13.97 -16.81
CA ILE A 197 -6.03 -13.56 -15.42
C ILE A 197 -4.87 -12.64 -14.97
N PRO A 198 -5.14 -11.59 -14.18
CA PRO A 198 -4.09 -10.78 -13.56
C PRO A 198 -3.11 -11.59 -12.74
N ALA A 199 -1.82 -11.26 -12.84
CA ALA A 199 -0.78 -11.93 -12.10
C ALA A 199 -0.95 -11.83 -10.58
N GLY A 200 -1.35 -10.66 -10.09
CA GLY A 200 -1.64 -10.48 -8.66
C GLY A 200 -2.79 -11.38 -8.17
N LEU A 201 -3.87 -11.47 -8.94
CA LEU A 201 -5.02 -12.30 -8.58
C LEU A 201 -4.66 -13.79 -8.58
N LEU A 202 -3.97 -14.26 -9.62
CA LEU A 202 -3.56 -15.66 -9.70
C LEU A 202 -2.58 -16.03 -8.57
N ALA A 203 -1.62 -15.15 -8.28
CA ALA A 203 -0.68 -15.35 -7.18
C ALA A 203 -1.40 -15.45 -5.83
N LEU A 204 -2.38 -14.58 -5.59
CA LEU A 204 -3.20 -14.61 -4.37
C LEU A 204 -3.96 -15.93 -4.25
N VAL A 205 -4.68 -16.33 -5.30
CA VAL A 205 -5.47 -17.59 -5.28
C VAL A 205 -4.57 -18.79 -5.05
N VAL A 206 -3.46 -18.91 -5.79
CA VAL A 206 -2.55 -20.05 -5.65
C VAL A 206 -1.89 -20.05 -4.27
N GLY A 207 -1.41 -18.90 -3.79
CA GLY A 207 -0.83 -18.77 -2.45
C GLY A 207 -1.82 -19.21 -1.36
N THR A 208 -3.07 -18.76 -1.44
CA THR A 208 -4.12 -19.15 -0.50
C THR A 208 -4.40 -20.66 -0.56
N VAL A 209 -4.52 -21.26 -1.75
CA VAL A 209 -4.75 -22.70 -1.91
C VAL A 209 -3.60 -23.52 -1.32
N VAL A 210 -2.35 -23.13 -1.56
CA VAL A 210 -1.17 -23.80 -1.00
C VAL A 210 -1.16 -23.67 0.52
N ALA A 211 -1.48 -22.50 1.07
CA ALA A 211 -1.55 -22.28 2.51
C ALA A 211 -2.60 -23.18 3.20
N PHE A 212 -3.78 -23.35 2.59
CA PHE A 212 -4.81 -24.28 3.06
C PHE A 212 -4.38 -25.74 2.91
N GLY A 213 -3.79 -26.11 1.77
CA GLY A 213 -3.31 -27.48 1.54
C GLY A 213 -2.22 -27.94 2.51
N MET A 214 -1.46 -27.00 3.07
CA MET A 214 -0.43 -27.26 4.08
C MET A 214 -0.94 -27.19 5.52
N GLY A 215 -2.23 -26.87 5.75
CA GLY A 215 -2.79 -26.71 7.08
C GLY A 215 -2.30 -25.49 7.86
N LYS A 216 -1.62 -24.54 7.21
CA LYS A 216 -1.18 -23.26 7.82
C LYS A 216 -2.30 -22.24 7.93
N ALA A 217 -3.38 -22.43 7.17
CA ALA A 217 -4.61 -21.66 7.28
C ALA A 217 -5.77 -22.59 7.63
N SER A 218 -6.54 -22.24 8.66
CA SER A 218 -7.80 -22.90 9.00
C SER A 218 -8.95 -21.91 8.83
N ILE A 219 -10.09 -22.41 8.34
CA ILE A 219 -11.33 -21.62 8.31
C ILE A 219 -11.97 -21.79 9.68
N SER A 220 -11.78 -20.82 10.57
CA SER A 220 -12.53 -20.74 11.82
C SER A 220 -13.78 -19.89 11.62
N PHE A 221 -14.93 -20.43 11.99
CA PHE A 221 -16.21 -19.70 12.07
C PHE A 221 -16.51 -19.21 13.49
N GLU A 222 -15.55 -19.29 14.42
CA GLU A 222 -15.72 -18.70 15.75
C GLU A 222 -15.84 -17.17 15.64
N GLY A 223 -17.01 -16.65 16.02
CA GLY A 223 -17.32 -15.22 15.97
C GLY A 223 -18.16 -14.76 14.77
N VAL A 224 -18.58 -15.67 13.88
CA VAL A 224 -19.64 -15.39 12.90
C VAL A 224 -20.99 -15.67 13.56
N GLY A 225 -21.45 -14.71 14.37
CA GLY A 225 -22.73 -14.73 15.10
C GLY A 225 -23.02 -13.39 15.73
#